data_AF-A0A183HMX4-F1
#
_entry.id   AF-A0A183HMX4-F1
#
_cell.length_a   1.000
_cell.length_b   1.000
_cell.length_c   1.000
_cell.angle_alpha   90.00
_cell.angle_beta   90.00
_cell.angle_gamma   90.00
#
_symmetry.space_group_name_H-M   'P 1'
#
loop_
_entity.id
_entity.type
_entity.pdbx_description
1 polymer ?
#
loop_
_entity_poly.entity_id
_entity_poly.type
_entity_poly.pdbx_seq_one_letter_code
_entity_poly.pdbx_strand_id
1 'polypeptide(L)'
;MMTIICYLLPEWRLASIGNALAALPALLIVIFIFPESPMWLLSKNRIDEMRENEKRIAQIAGIPYIEVEHKIVEKNKRLIDFIRQSNYAKRFFFNLKI
;
A
#
# COMPACT_ATOMS: atom_id res chain seq x y z
N MET A 1 -9.30 -12.31 -15.46
CA MET A 1 -10.62 -12.66 -14.91
C MET A 1 -11.74 -12.05 -15.75
N MET A 2 -11.80 -10.71 -15.86
CA MET A 2 -12.81 -10.01 -16.67
C MET A 2 -12.95 -10.50 -18.11
N THR A 3 -11.85 -10.62 -18.85
CA THR A 3 -11.87 -11.02 -20.26
C THR A 3 -12.47 -12.41 -20.49
N ILE A 4 -12.16 -13.37 -19.60
CA ILE A 4 -12.70 -14.74 -19.67
C ILE A 4 -14.20 -14.74 -19.34
N ILE A 5 -14.61 -13.98 -18.31
CA ILE A 5 -16.00 -13.89 -17.89
C ILE A 5 -16.87 -13.23 -18.96
N CYS A 6 -16.39 -12.15 -19.58
CA CYS A 6 -17.08 -11.49 -20.69
C CYS A 6 -17.12 -12.35 -21.96
N TYR A 7 -16.18 -13.26 -22.16
CA TYR A 7 -16.21 -14.20 -23.28
C TYR A 7 -17.26 -15.30 -23.09
N LEU A 8 -17.45 -15.77 -21.85
CA LEU A 8 -18.42 -16.83 -21.52
C LEU A 8 -19.85 -16.30 -21.36
N LEU A 9 -20.02 -15.03 -20.95
CA LEU A 9 -21.31 -14.39 -20.73
C LEU A 9 -21.47 -13.20 -21.69
N PRO A 10 -22.12 -13.38 -22.85
CA PRO A 10 -22.28 -12.31 -23.83
C PRO A 10 -23.21 -11.19 -23.34
N GLU A 11 -24.06 -11.47 -22.35
CA GLU A 11 -24.90 -10.46 -21.70
C GLU A 11 -24.10 -9.64 -20.68
N TRP A 12 -23.98 -8.34 -20.93
CA TRP A 12 -23.17 -7.42 -20.11
C TRP A 12 -23.57 -7.39 -18.63
N ARG A 13 -24.88 -7.55 -18.34
CA ARG A 13 -25.41 -7.60 -16.97
C ARG A 13 -24.90 -8.83 -16.22
N LEU A 14 -24.92 -9.99 -16.87
CA LEU A 14 -24.44 -11.24 -16.28
C LEU A 14 -22.92 -11.25 -16.16
N ALA A 15 -22.20 -10.73 -17.16
CA ALA A 15 -20.74 -10.59 -17.08
C ALA A 15 -20.30 -9.73 -15.89
N SER A 16 -21.03 -8.64 -15.60
CA SER A 16 -20.76 -7.75 -14.47
C SER A 16 -20.99 -8.45 -13.12
N ILE A 17 -22.09 -9.19 -12.99
CA ILE A 17 -22.40 -9.98 -11.78
C ILE A 17 -21.38 -11.10 -11.60
N GLY A 18 -21.03 -11.81 -12.68
CA GLY A 18 -20.05 -12.89 -12.66
C GLY A 18 -18.67 -12.42 -12.20
N ASN A 19 -18.24 -11.23 -12.64
CA ASN A 19 -16.97 -10.70 -12.16
C ASN A 19 -17.02 -10.20 -10.72
N ALA A 20 -18.14 -9.61 -10.28
CA ALA A 20 -18.32 -9.26 -8.88
C ALA A 20 -18.25 -10.51 -7.98
N LEU A 21 -18.92 -11.59 -8.39
CA LEU A 21 -18.89 -12.87 -7.68
C LEU A 21 -17.49 -13.48 -7.66
N ALA A 22 -16.77 -13.43 -8.78
CA ALA A 22 -15.40 -13.94 -8.84
C ALA A 22 -14.40 -13.08 -8.05
N ALA A 23 -14.71 -11.80 -7.78
CA ALA A 23 -13.92 -10.93 -6.92
C ALA A 23 -14.21 -11.11 -5.41
N LEU A 24 -15.38 -11.64 -5.04
CA LEU A 24 -15.76 -11.85 -3.64
C LEU A 24 -14.76 -12.72 -2.86
N PRO A 25 -14.28 -13.88 -3.36
CA PRO A 25 -13.29 -14.67 -2.65
C PRO A 25 -12.00 -13.89 -2.36
N ALA A 26 -11.51 -13.11 -3.33
CA ALA A 26 -10.33 -12.28 -3.15
C ALA A 26 -10.56 -11.20 -2.08
N LEU A 27 -11.76 -10.59 -2.06
CA LEU A 27 -12.14 -9.61 -1.05
C LEU A 27 -12.23 -10.23 0.36
N LEU A 28 -12.82 -11.42 0.48
CA LEU A 28 -12.89 -12.14 1.75
C LEU A 28 -11.50 -12.50 2.27
N ILE A 29 -10.59 -12.98 1.40
CA ILE A 29 -9.20 -13.26 1.76
C ILE A 29 -8.52 -12.00 2.31
N VAL A 30 -8.66 -10.86 1.63
CA VAL A 30 -8.04 -9.60 2.09
C VAL A 30 -8.59 -9.16 3.44
N ILE A 31 -9.89 -9.31 3.69
CA ILE A 31 -10.51 -8.86 4.95
C ILE A 31 -10.16 -9.79 6.13
N PHE A 32 -10.12 -11.10 5.92
CA PHE A 32 -9.95 -12.07 7.02
C PHE A 32 -8.50 -12.49 7.25
N ILE A 33 -7.66 -12.54 6.21
CA ILE A 33 -6.30 -13.08 6.32
C ILE A 33 -5.27 -11.95 6.48
N PHE A 34 -5.43 -10.82 5.78
CA PHE A 34 -4.43 -9.76 5.83
C PHE A 34 -4.67 -8.83 7.03
N PRO A 35 -3.68 -8.69 7.93
CA PRO A 35 -3.77 -7.70 9.00
C PRO A 35 -3.69 -6.27 8.43
N GLU A 36 -4.07 -5.28 9.24
CA GLU A 36 -3.96 -3.87 8.89
C GLU A 36 -2.52 -3.48 8.54
N SER A 37 -2.36 -2.54 7.59
CA SER A 37 -1.06 -2.12 7.11
C SER A 37 -0.17 -1.58 8.25
N PRO A 38 1.03 -2.14 8.47
CA PRO A 38 1.93 -1.71 9.55
C PRO A 38 2.36 -0.24 9.37
N MET A 39 2.49 0.22 8.12
CA MET A 39 2.79 1.63 7.81
C MET A 39 1.68 2.58 8.25
N TRP A 40 0.42 2.15 8.19
CA TRP A 40 -0.69 2.95 8.69
C TRP A 40 -0.65 3.08 10.21
N LEU A 41 -0.36 1.99 10.92
CA LEU A 41 -0.20 1.99 12.39
C LEU A 41 0.99 2.85 12.84
N LEU A 42 2.10 2.80 12.10
CA LEU A 42 3.25 3.67 12.33
C LEU A 42 2.86 5.15 12.20
N SER A 43 2.05 5.52 11.20
CA SER A 43 1.56 6.89 11.02
C SER A 43 0.64 7.38 12.14
N LYS A 44 0.04 6.45 12.89
CA LYS A 44 -0.85 6.70 14.04
C LYS A 44 -0.12 6.62 15.39
N ASN A 45 1.21 6.42 15.39
CA ASN A 45 2.02 6.16 16.60
C ASN A 45 1.57 4.92 17.41
N ARG A 46 0.89 3.95 16.79
CA ARG A 46 0.47 2.69 17.43
C ARG A 46 1.53 1.59 17.20
N ILE A 47 2.68 1.73 17.85
CA ILE A 47 3.87 0.89 17.54
C ILE A 47 3.71 -0.55 18.02
N ASP A 48 3.01 -0.79 19.13
CA ASP A 48 2.83 -2.15 19.66
C ASP A 48 1.96 -3.00 18.74
N GLU A 49 0.89 -2.41 18.19
CA GLU A 49 0.02 -3.07 17.23
C GLU A 49 0.69 -3.28 15.87
N MET A 50 1.57 -2.36 15.48
CA MET A 50 2.40 -2.51 14.30
C MET A 50 3.26 -3.77 14.43
N ARG A 51 3.96 -3.96 15.55
CA ARG A 51 4.80 -5.15 15.80
C ARG A 51 4.00 -6.44 15.80
N GLU A 52 2.81 -6.44 16.41
CA GLU A 52 1.90 -7.60 16.41
C GLU A 52 1.49 -7.98 14.97
N ASN A 53 1.14 -6.99 14.15
CA ASN A 53 0.77 -7.21 12.76
C ASN A 53 1.96 -7.66 11.90
N GLU A 54 3.16 -7.10 12.11
CA GLU A 54 4.37 -7.57 11.43
C GLU A 54 4.70 -9.03 11.75
N LYS A 55 4.56 -9.43 13.02
CA LYS A 55 4.73 -10.83 13.44
C LYS A 55 3.72 -11.74 12.71
N ARG A 56 2.45 -11.34 12.60
CA ARG A 56 1.44 -12.08 11.84
C ARG A 56 1.79 -12.18 10.36
N ILE A 57 2.24 -11.09 9.74
CA ILE A 57 2.67 -11.09 8.33
C ILE A 57 3.86 -12.03 8.13
N ALA A 58 4.85 -11.99 9.03
CA ALA A 58 6.01 -12.87 8.99
C ALA A 58 5.62 -14.35 9.14
N GLN A 59 4.66 -14.67 10.00
CA GLN A 59 4.10 -16.02 10.14
C GLN A 59 3.38 -16.48 8.87
N ILE A 60 2.56 -15.63 8.25
CA ILE A 60 1.86 -15.93 6.98
C ILE A 60 2.87 -16.14 5.85
N ALA A 61 3.95 -15.35 5.82
CA ALA A 61 5.01 -15.45 4.82
C ALA A 61 6.03 -16.56 5.09
N GLY A 62 6.00 -17.20 6.27
CA GLY A 62 6.93 -18.27 6.66
C GLY A 62 8.38 -17.79 6.88
N ILE A 63 8.58 -16.51 7.17
CA ILE A 63 9.92 -15.91 7.36
C ILE A 63 10.18 -15.62 8.85
N PRO A 64 11.43 -15.75 9.33
CA PRO A 64 11.75 -15.37 10.71
C PRO A 64 11.58 -13.86 10.91
N TYR A 65 10.82 -13.48 11.93
CA TYR A 65 10.63 -12.08 12.28
C TYR A 65 11.91 -11.49 12.90
N ILE A 66 12.38 -10.37 12.37
CA ILE A 66 13.50 -9.60 12.90
C ILE A 66 12.91 -8.30 13.43
N GLU A 67 13.13 -8.01 14.71
CA GLU A 67 12.71 -6.75 15.31
C GLU A 67 13.54 -5.60 14.76
N VAL A 68 12.94 -4.81 13.86
CA VAL A 68 13.55 -3.60 13.32
C VAL A 68 12.94 -2.39 14.05
N GLU A 69 13.78 -1.59 14.70
CA GLU A 69 13.33 -0.31 15.25
C GLU A 69 12.92 0.66 14.13
N HIS A 70 11.62 0.86 13.97
CA HIS A 70 11.09 1.79 12.98
C HIS A 70 11.19 3.21 13.52
N LYS A 71 12.02 4.04 12.88
CA LYS A 71 12.01 5.50 13.14
C LYS A 71 10.64 6.03 12.73
N ILE A 72 9.98 6.74 13.64
CA ILE A 72 8.72 7.43 13.36
C ILE A 72 8.96 8.33 12.15
N VAL A 73 8.27 8.05 11.04
CA VAL A 73 8.36 8.89 9.84
C VAL A 73 7.69 10.21 10.20
N GLU A 74 8.48 11.27 10.39
CA GLU A 74 7.96 12.64 10.48
C GLU A 74 7.06 12.87 9.26
N LYS A 75 5.77 13.03 9.51
CA LYS A 75 4.76 13.27 8.48
C LYS A 75 5.24 14.43 7.61
N ASN A 76 5.52 14.11 6.35
CA ASN A 76 6.20 14.98 5.39
C ASN A 76 5.79 16.45 5.54
N LYS A 77 6.83 17.30 5.61
CA LYS A 77 6.77 18.72 5.24
C LYS A 77 5.95 18.83 3.95
N ARG A 78 5.01 19.77 3.93
CA ARG A 78 4.02 19.90 2.85
C ARG A 78 4.74 19.98 1.51
N LEU A 79 4.08 19.57 0.43
CA LEU A 79 4.58 19.82 -0.94
C LEU A 79 5.03 21.29 -1.13
N ILE A 80 4.32 22.22 -0.47
CA ILE A 80 4.71 23.64 -0.36
C ILE A 80 6.08 23.84 0.28
N ASP A 81 6.44 23.11 1.34
CA ASP A 81 7.73 23.25 2.01
C ASP A 81 8.88 22.79 1.09
N PHE A 82 8.65 21.77 0.26
CA PHE A 82 9.60 21.35 -0.78
C PHE A 82 9.70 22.39 -1.91
N ILE A 83 8.58 22.92 -2.39
CA ILE A 83 8.56 23.98 -3.42
C ILE A 83 9.23 25.26 -2.90
N ARG A 84 9.03 25.57 -1.61
CA ARG A 84 9.63 26.72 -0.92
C ARG A 84 11.12 26.52 -0.66
N GLN A 85 11.62 25.28 -0.70
CA GLN A 85 13.04 24.95 -0.64
C GLN A 85 13.72 25.28 -1.98
N SER A 86 13.81 26.58 -2.27
CA SER A 86 14.46 27.22 -3.43
C SER A 86 15.91 26.77 -3.69
N ASN A 87 16.52 26.05 -2.73
CA ASN A 87 17.89 25.56 -2.81
C ASN A 87 18.11 24.48 -3.89
N TYR A 88 17.09 23.67 -4.23
CA TYR A 88 17.23 22.65 -5.28
C TYR A 88 17.08 23.23 -6.68
N ALA A 89 16.23 24.24 -6.86
CA ALA A 89 16.08 24.93 -8.14
C ALA A 89 17.42 25.58 -8.58
N LYS A 90 18.13 26.22 -7.65
CA LYS A 90 19.46 26.80 -7.93
C LYS A 90 20.47 25.76 -8.41
N ARG A 91 20.47 24.55 -7.83
CA ARG A 91 21.39 23.47 -8.20
C ARG A 91 21.05 22.83 -9.56
N PHE A 92 19.77 22.86 -9.95
CA PHE A 92 19.31 22.42 -11.25
C PHE A 92 19.71 23.41 -12.37
N PHE A 93 19.52 24.71 -12.13
CA PHE A 93 19.94 25.76 -13.08
C PHE A 93 21.47 25.92 -13.18
N PHE A 94 22.21 25.64 -12.09
CA PHE A 94 23.67 25.72 -12.11
C PHE A 94 24.33 24.60 -12.93
N ASN A 95 23.78 23.39 -12.93
CA ASN A 95 24.30 22.28 -13.75
C ASN A 95 23.88 22.33 -15.23
N LEU A 96 22.92 23.18 -15.60
CA LEU A 96 22.48 23.34 -16.99
C LEU A 96 23.22 24.47 -17.73
N LYS A 97 24.17 25.14 -17.07
CA LYS A 97 24.91 26.31 -17.60
C LYS A 97 26.41 26.01 -17.79
N ILE A 98 26.72 24.78 -18.19
CA ILE A 98 28.04 24.32 -18.68
C ILE A 98 27.87 23.75 -20.08
#